data_AF-A0A526S508-F1
#
_entry.id   AF-A0A526S508-F1
#
_cell.length_a   1.000
_cell.length_b   1.000
_cell.length_c   1.000
_cell.angle_alpha   90.00
_cell.angle_beta   90.00
_cell.angle_gamma   90.00
#
_symmetry.space_group_name_H-M   'P 1'
#
loop_
_entity.id
_entity.type
_entity.pdbx_description
1 polymer ?
#
loop_
_entity_poly.entity_id
_entity_poly.type
_entity_poly.pdbx_seq_one_letter_code
_entity_poly.pdbx_strand_id
1 'polypeptide(L)'
;MHVQSGTRIDQAIIPGTRSRLEEGQSVDIILASDAHGAFVWGVLDRLLDEPNLVFSAVTASGFGAVEAAVLAYGLSLGGRRGARMALSNFWRRVSHASMFSIDRASLLRSILEQSIDIEQLRDERCPVKLGVLAVNAGTDAVKVFTGEQLSINAIVAAATVPFLSPPVEIDGDSYWGDGELSQLPPARSPKTSHRLIIAGRPSLFTTLCPDRSFSSTHCTTKCAPVHTIFDSQYRGGAALFARPWIDWGELTGLRDRGRQCAEGWLVADLFGIDERPAVGCRAQHI
;
A
#
# COMPACT_ATOMS: atom_id res chain seq x y z
N MET A 1 62.73 10.92 27.81
CA MET A 1 61.97 9.85 27.12
C MET A 1 60.64 9.68 27.84
N HIS A 2 59.60 9.42 27.06
CA HIS A 2 58.18 9.76 27.26
C HIS A 2 57.46 9.22 28.51
N VAL A 3 56.55 10.06 29.01
CA VAL A 3 55.38 9.77 29.86
C VAL A 3 54.31 9.07 29.01
N GLN A 4 53.71 7.98 29.49
CA GLN A 4 52.34 7.60 29.12
C GLN A 4 51.56 7.03 30.30
N SER A 5 50.61 7.84 30.77
CA SER A 5 49.46 7.45 31.60
C SER A 5 48.53 6.53 30.80
N GLY A 6 48.17 5.39 31.36
CA GLY A 6 47.12 4.52 30.81
C GLY A 6 45.74 5.06 31.17
N THR A 7 45.17 5.86 30.28
CA THR A 7 43.79 6.38 30.41
C THR A 7 42.80 5.28 30.03
N ARG A 8 41.85 5.06 30.94
CA ARG A 8 40.62 4.26 30.82
C ARG A 8 39.86 4.64 29.54
N ILE A 9 39.52 3.66 28.70
CA ILE A 9 38.57 3.87 27.59
C ILE A 9 37.31 3.09 27.93
N ASP A 10 36.35 3.82 28.47
CA ASP A 10 34.95 3.40 28.58
C ASP A 10 34.44 3.11 27.16
N GLN A 11 33.99 1.87 26.94
CA GLN A 11 33.29 1.51 25.72
C GLN A 11 31.92 2.20 25.74
N ALA A 12 31.82 3.28 24.98
CA ALA A 12 30.57 3.96 24.68
C ALA A 12 29.66 2.99 23.92
N ILE A 13 28.64 2.50 24.61
CA ILE A 13 27.46 1.87 24.02
C ILE A 13 26.77 2.95 23.19
N ILE A 14 26.85 2.87 21.87
CA ILE A 14 26.04 3.69 20.96
C ILE A 14 24.58 3.26 21.17
N PRO A 15 23.69 4.12 21.66
CA PRO A 15 22.28 3.76 21.76
C PRO A 15 21.72 3.71 20.34
N GLY A 16 21.33 2.51 19.90
CA GLY A 16 20.59 2.34 18.67
C GLY A 16 19.33 3.22 18.68
N THR A 17 19.13 3.94 17.58
CA THR A 17 17.94 4.75 17.31
C THR A 17 16.69 3.89 17.48
N ARG A 18 16.06 3.96 18.66
CA ARG A 18 14.76 3.34 18.93
C ARG A 18 13.71 4.11 18.12
N SER A 19 12.99 3.43 17.23
CA SER A 19 11.77 4.00 16.63
C SER A 19 10.81 4.33 17.77
N ARG A 20 10.43 5.61 17.86
CA ARG A 20 9.72 6.18 18.99
C ARG A 20 8.20 6.23 18.74
N LEU A 21 7.68 5.24 18.01
CA LEU A 21 6.24 5.05 17.81
C LEU A 21 5.60 4.71 19.17
N GLU A 22 4.64 5.53 19.62
CA GLU A 22 3.85 5.24 20.82
C GLU A 22 3.14 3.88 20.68
N GLU A 23 3.02 3.12 21.78
CA GLU A 23 2.43 1.78 21.77
C GLU A 23 0.99 1.81 21.21
N GLY A 24 0.76 1.12 20.09
CA GLY A 24 -0.58 0.86 19.57
C GLY A 24 -1.14 1.91 18.60
N GLN A 25 -0.30 2.67 17.90
CA GLN A 25 -0.79 3.62 16.88
C GLN A 25 -1.46 2.89 15.71
N SER A 26 -2.77 3.16 15.54
CA SER A 26 -3.55 2.68 14.41
C SER A 26 -3.36 3.56 13.18
N VAL A 27 -3.08 2.93 12.04
CA VAL A 27 -2.93 3.59 10.75
C VAL A 27 -3.98 3.05 9.79
N ASP A 28 -4.68 3.97 9.14
CA ASP A 28 -5.55 3.66 8.01
C ASP A 28 -4.74 3.84 6.72
N ILE A 29 -4.63 2.76 5.95
CA ILE A 29 -3.82 2.76 4.74
C ILE A 29 -4.70 2.87 3.50
N ILE A 30 -4.28 3.74 2.60
CA ILE A 30 -4.78 3.81 1.24
C ILE A 30 -3.70 3.24 0.33
N LEU A 31 -3.99 2.11 -0.32
CA LEU A 31 -3.08 1.45 -1.24
C LEU A 31 -3.47 1.68 -2.68
N ALA A 32 -2.48 2.04 -3.46
CA ALA A 32 -2.64 2.11 -4.90
C ALA A 32 -1.36 1.71 -5.59
N SER A 33 -1.44 0.70 -6.43
CA SER A 33 -0.31 0.33 -7.25
C SER A 33 -0.72 0.20 -8.71
N ASP A 34 0.17 0.69 -9.55
CA ASP A 34 0.22 0.48 -10.97
C ASP A 34 1.29 -0.59 -11.26
N ALA A 35 2.00 -0.45 -12.38
CA ALA A 35 3.15 -1.27 -12.74
C ALA A 35 4.29 -1.31 -11.70
N HIS A 36 4.27 -0.46 -10.67
CA HIS A 36 5.22 -0.46 -9.56
C HIS A 36 4.70 -1.20 -8.32
N GLY A 37 3.77 -2.14 -8.46
CA GLY A 37 3.28 -2.98 -7.34
C GLY A 37 4.41 -3.54 -6.45
N ALA A 38 5.52 -4.00 -7.03
CA ALA A 38 6.63 -4.52 -6.24
C ALA A 38 7.28 -3.47 -5.31
N PHE A 39 7.22 -2.17 -5.65
CA PHE A 39 7.61 -1.10 -4.74
C PHE A 39 6.65 -0.99 -3.55
N VAL A 40 5.34 -1.04 -3.79
CA VAL A 40 4.32 -1.02 -2.73
C VAL A 40 4.46 -2.24 -1.81
N TRP A 41 4.72 -3.43 -2.36
CA TRP A 41 5.13 -4.61 -1.58
C TRP A 41 6.30 -4.30 -0.64
N GLY A 42 7.33 -3.63 -1.13
CA GLY A 42 8.46 -3.20 -0.32
C GLY A 42 8.08 -2.30 0.84
N VAL A 43 7.24 -1.30 0.58
CA VAL A 43 6.74 -0.40 1.63
C VAL A 43 5.98 -1.20 2.69
N LEU A 44 5.03 -2.05 2.26
CA LEU A 44 4.27 -2.93 3.17
C LEU A 44 5.18 -3.85 3.98
N ASP A 45 6.16 -4.49 3.33
CA ASP A 45 7.10 -5.43 3.96
C ASP A 45 7.95 -4.76 5.04
N ARG A 46 8.32 -3.48 4.85
CA ARG A 46 9.03 -2.71 5.88
C ARG A 46 8.12 -2.24 6.99
N LEU A 47 6.91 -1.77 6.69
CA LEU A 47 5.94 -1.40 7.73
C LEU A 47 5.60 -2.61 8.61
N LEU A 48 5.54 -3.80 8.03
CA LEU A 48 5.37 -5.08 8.75
C LEU A 48 6.53 -5.42 9.69
N ASP A 49 7.68 -4.75 9.62
CA ASP A 49 8.75 -4.91 10.61
C ASP A 49 8.52 -4.07 11.88
N GLU A 50 7.65 -3.05 11.84
CA GLU A 50 7.38 -2.18 12.99
C GLU A 50 6.32 -2.78 13.93
N PRO A 51 6.68 -3.33 15.10
CA PRO A 51 5.72 -4.02 15.97
C PRO A 51 4.63 -3.09 16.51
N ASN A 52 4.91 -1.79 16.65
CA ASN A 52 4.00 -0.80 17.25
C ASN A 52 2.96 -0.27 16.26
N LEU A 53 3.10 -0.54 14.96
CA LEU A 53 2.19 -0.07 13.92
C LEU A 53 1.08 -1.08 13.69
N VAL A 54 -0.17 -0.67 13.93
CA VAL A 54 -1.36 -1.51 13.74
C VAL A 54 -2.12 -1.07 12.49
N PHE A 55 -2.35 -2.01 11.58
CA PHE A 55 -3.20 -1.79 10.41
C PHE A 55 -4.66 -1.98 10.80
N SER A 56 -5.46 -0.91 10.84
CA SER A 56 -6.88 -1.01 11.22
C SER A 56 -7.77 -1.24 10.00
N ALA A 57 -7.59 -0.40 8.98
CA ALA A 57 -8.30 -0.49 7.74
C ALA A 57 -7.34 -0.27 6.56
N VAL A 58 -7.60 -1.01 5.48
CA VAL A 58 -6.91 -0.82 4.21
C VAL A 58 -7.97 -0.59 3.15
N THR A 59 -7.92 0.57 2.49
CA THR A 59 -8.72 0.82 1.29
C THR A 59 -7.79 0.81 0.09
N ALA A 60 -8.15 0.09 -0.96
CA ALA A 60 -7.23 -0.14 -2.06
C ALA A 60 -7.92 -0.14 -3.42
N SER A 61 -7.19 0.33 -4.44
CA SER A 61 -7.59 0.27 -5.85
C SER A 61 -6.43 -0.18 -6.73
N GLY A 62 -6.73 -0.49 -8.00
CA GLY A 62 -5.71 -0.95 -8.94
C GLY A 62 -5.12 -2.29 -8.52
N PHE A 63 -3.85 -2.48 -8.83
CA PHE A 63 -3.09 -3.64 -8.36
C PHE A 63 -2.91 -3.62 -6.82
N GLY A 64 -3.11 -2.45 -6.19
CA GLY A 64 -3.02 -2.29 -4.74
C GLY A 64 -4.09 -3.08 -4.01
N ALA A 65 -5.25 -3.31 -4.65
CA ALA A 65 -6.31 -4.16 -4.10
C ALA A 65 -5.88 -5.62 -3.94
N VAL A 66 -5.04 -6.11 -4.86
CA VAL A 66 -4.48 -7.47 -4.83
C VAL A 66 -3.51 -7.58 -3.66
N GLU A 67 -2.58 -6.64 -3.53
CA GLU A 67 -1.61 -6.62 -2.44
C GLU A 67 -2.27 -6.44 -1.08
N ALA A 68 -3.32 -5.61 -1.01
CA ALA A 68 -4.12 -5.41 0.20
C ALA A 68 -4.82 -6.69 0.66
N ALA A 69 -5.40 -7.45 -0.28
CA ALA A 69 -6.05 -8.72 0.02
C ALA A 69 -5.05 -9.77 0.53
N VAL A 70 -3.89 -9.88 -0.13
CA VAL A 70 -2.82 -10.81 0.29
C VAL A 70 -2.25 -10.41 1.66
N LEU A 71 -2.08 -9.10 1.91
CA LEU A 71 -1.65 -8.56 3.20
C LEU A 71 -2.64 -8.92 4.31
N ALA A 72 -3.92 -8.60 4.13
CA ALA A 72 -4.96 -8.85 5.12
C ALA A 72 -5.12 -10.36 5.41
N TYR A 73 -5.04 -11.19 4.37
CA TYR A 73 -5.11 -12.65 4.49
C TYR A 73 -3.89 -13.21 5.25
N GLY A 74 -2.68 -12.78 4.92
CA GLY A 74 -1.50 -13.24 5.65
C GLY A 74 -1.47 -12.76 7.11
N LEU A 75 -1.99 -11.56 7.38
CA LEU A 75 -2.16 -11.05 8.75
C LEU A 75 -3.13 -11.91 9.57
N SER A 76 -4.24 -12.38 8.99
CA SER A 76 -5.20 -13.23 9.71
C SER A 76 -4.67 -14.64 9.97
N LEU A 77 -3.78 -15.17 9.14
CA LEU A 77 -3.19 -16.50 9.32
C LEU A 77 -2.03 -16.56 10.33
N GLY A 78 -1.14 -15.56 10.30
CA GLY A 78 0.13 -15.64 11.02
C GLY A 78 0.66 -14.29 11.49
N GLY A 79 -0.21 -13.30 11.61
CA GLY A 79 0.17 -11.93 11.93
C GLY A 79 1.17 -11.38 10.93
N ARG A 80 2.11 -10.56 11.42
CA ARG A 80 3.08 -9.86 10.56
C ARG A 80 3.93 -10.81 9.73
N ARG A 81 4.37 -11.94 10.33
CA ARG A 81 5.17 -12.95 9.62
C ARG A 81 4.35 -13.64 8.52
N GLY A 82 3.09 -13.99 8.81
CA GLY A 82 2.17 -14.55 7.82
C GLY A 82 1.95 -13.61 6.64
N ALA A 83 1.76 -12.33 6.90
CA ALA A 83 1.59 -11.28 5.89
C ALA A 83 2.80 -11.16 4.94
N ARG A 84 4.01 -11.09 5.51
CA ARG A 84 5.26 -11.03 4.71
C ARG A 84 5.45 -12.28 3.85
N MET A 85 5.18 -13.45 4.42
CA MET A 85 5.25 -14.71 3.68
C MET A 85 4.23 -14.77 2.55
N ALA A 86 2.98 -14.36 2.81
CA ALA A 86 1.92 -14.33 1.81
C ALA A 86 2.27 -13.41 0.64
N LEU A 87 2.72 -12.19 0.92
CA LEU A 87 3.15 -11.23 -0.10
C LEU A 87 4.34 -11.77 -0.92
N SER A 88 5.36 -12.32 -0.26
CA SER A 88 6.51 -12.91 -0.97
C SER A 88 6.13 -14.10 -1.86
N ASN A 89 5.20 -14.94 -1.40
CA ASN A 89 4.72 -16.08 -2.18
C ASN A 89 3.87 -15.63 -3.37
N PHE A 90 2.99 -14.64 -3.17
CA PHE A 90 2.22 -14.03 -4.24
C PHE A 90 3.13 -13.47 -5.35
N TRP A 91 4.10 -12.63 -4.99
CA TRP A 91 5.04 -12.07 -5.96
C TRP A 91 5.88 -13.13 -6.67
N ARG A 92 6.24 -14.20 -5.98
CA ARG A 92 6.93 -15.33 -6.61
C ARG A 92 6.04 -16.02 -7.64
N ARG A 93 4.75 -16.25 -7.34
CA ARG A 93 3.78 -16.77 -8.32
C ARG A 93 3.63 -15.84 -9.52
N VAL A 94 3.53 -14.53 -9.30
CA VAL A 94 3.50 -13.52 -10.38
C VAL A 94 4.74 -13.63 -11.27
N SER A 95 5.94 -13.80 -10.68
CA SER A 95 7.18 -13.94 -11.46
C SER A 95 7.28 -15.20 -12.31
N HIS A 96 6.66 -16.29 -11.87
CA HIS A 96 6.59 -17.54 -12.64
C HIS A 96 5.43 -17.56 -13.65
N ALA A 97 4.42 -16.70 -13.46
CA ALA A 97 3.30 -16.58 -14.36
C ALA A 97 3.73 -15.79 -15.60
N SER A 98 3.55 -16.39 -16.78
CA SER A 98 3.70 -15.68 -18.03
C SER A 98 2.56 -14.67 -18.18
N MET A 99 2.79 -13.41 -17.77
CA MET A 99 1.87 -12.28 -18.00
C MET A 99 1.69 -11.92 -19.50
N PHE A 100 2.24 -12.73 -20.41
CA PHE A 100 1.94 -12.69 -21.84
C PHE A 100 0.60 -13.35 -22.20
N SER A 101 -0.22 -13.75 -21.22
CA SER A 101 -1.57 -14.22 -21.49
C SER A 101 -2.42 -13.11 -22.12
N ILE A 102 -3.19 -13.47 -23.15
CA ILE A 102 -4.16 -12.56 -23.80
C ILE A 102 -5.19 -12.07 -22.77
N ASP A 103 -5.47 -12.89 -21.75
CA ASP A 103 -6.36 -12.56 -20.66
C ASP A 103 -5.60 -12.47 -19.33
N ARG A 104 -5.30 -11.23 -18.93
CA ARG A 104 -4.60 -10.91 -17.68
C ARG A 104 -5.51 -11.02 -16.46
N ALA A 105 -6.81 -10.78 -16.65
CA ALA A 105 -7.78 -10.83 -15.57
C ALA A 105 -7.99 -12.28 -15.09
N SER A 106 -8.10 -13.25 -16.01
CA SER A 106 -8.16 -14.66 -15.63
C SER A 106 -6.88 -15.19 -15.00
N LEU A 107 -5.71 -14.74 -15.47
CA LEU A 107 -4.43 -15.09 -14.84
C LEU A 107 -4.36 -14.57 -13.40
N LEU A 108 -4.68 -13.29 -13.20
CA LEU A 108 -4.69 -12.67 -11.87
C LEU A 108 -5.69 -13.37 -10.93
N ARG A 109 -6.88 -13.67 -11.45
CA ARG A 109 -7.90 -14.46 -10.74
C ARG A 109 -7.34 -15.79 -10.25
N SER A 110 -6.71 -16.57 -11.14
CA SER A 110 -6.16 -17.88 -10.77
C SER A 110 -5.06 -17.76 -9.73
N ILE A 111 -4.18 -16.76 -9.82
CA ILE A 111 -3.15 -16.51 -8.82
C ILE A 111 -3.79 -16.16 -7.47
N LEU A 112 -4.82 -15.31 -7.46
CA LEU A 112 -5.55 -14.93 -6.24
C LEU A 112 -6.25 -16.12 -5.58
N GLU A 113 -6.96 -16.93 -6.35
CA GLU A 113 -7.62 -18.16 -5.86
C GLU A 113 -6.62 -19.15 -5.21
N GLN A 114 -5.36 -19.13 -5.65
CA GLN A 114 -4.28 -19.93 -5.06
C GLN A 114 -3.55 -19.25 -3.89
N SER A 115 -3.77 -17.94 -3.68
CA SER A 115 -3.01 -17.12 -2.74
C SER A 115 -3.80 -16.70 -1.50
N ILE A 116 -5.12 -16.59 -1.59
CA ILE A 116 -5.99 -16.12 -0.51
C ILE A 116 -7.25 -16.96 -0.37
N ASP A 117 -7.81 -16.99 0.84
CA ASP A 117 -9.18 -17.43 1.12
C ASP A 117 -10.05 -16.19 1.37
N ILE A 118 -11.10 -16.01 0.55
CA ILE A 118 -11.98 -14.85 0.64
C ILE A 118 -12.83 -14.87 1.91
N GLU A 119 -13.21 -16.05 2.40
CA GLU A 119 -14.02 -16.17 3.61
C GLU A 119 -13.21 -15.71 4.84
N GLN A 120 -11.91 -16.00 4.83
CA GLN A 120 -11.00 -15.53 5.87
C GLN A 120 -10.85 -14.00 5.90
N LEU A 121 -11.03 -13.33 4.75
CA LEU A 121 -11.02 -11.86 4.65
C LEU A 121 -12.36 -11.23 5.08
N ARG A 122 -13.47 -11.95 4.92
CA ARG A 122 -14.81 -11.55 5.35
C ARG A 122 -15.01 -11.72 6.86
N ASP A 123 -14.30 -12.67 7.47
CA ASP A 123 -14.37 -12.97 8.90
C ASP A 123 -14.15 -11.73 9.79
N GLU A 124 -14.99 -11.54 10.79
CA GLU A 124 -14.91 -10.42 11.73
C GLU A 124 -13.58 -10.40 12.50
N ARG A 125 -12.96 -11.57 12.71
CA ARG A 125 -11.65 -11.74 13.36
C ARG A 125 -10.48 -11.35 12.47
N CYS A 126 -10.71 -11.11 11.17
CA CYS A 126 -9.68 -10.55 10.31
C CYS A 126 -9.22 -9.20 10.90
N PRO A 127 -7.91 -9.04 11.22
CA PRO A 127 -7.41 -7.88 11.96
C PRO A 127 -7.49 -6.58 11.15
N VAL A 128 -7.63 -6.68 9.83
CA VAL A 128 -7.69 -5.55 8.90
C VAL A 128 -9.03 -5.55 8.20
N LYS A 129 -9.73 -4.41 8.23
CA LYS A 129 -10.94 -4.22 7.41
C LYS A 129 -10.55 -3.74 6.02
N LEU A 130 -10.76 -4.61 5.03
CA LEU A 130 -10.42 -4.35 3.63
C LEU A 130 -11.59 -3.73 2.87
N GLY A 131 -11.32 -2.62 2.18
CA GLY A 131 -12.19 -2.04 1.17
C GLY A 131 -11.52 -2.05 -0.20
N VAL A 132 -12.19 -2.64 -1.18
CA VAL A 132 -11.72 -2.70 -2.57
C VAL A 132 -12.54 -1.76 -3.43
N LEU A 133 -11.87 -0.83 -4.10
CA LEU A 133 -12.52 0.18 -4.93
C LEU A 133 -12.47 -0.20 -6.41
N ALA A 134 -13.63 -0.14 -7.06
CA ALA A 134 -13.78 -0.28 -8.50
C ALA A 134 -14.84 0.71 -9.01
N VAL A 135 -14.83 0.95 -10.32
CA VAL A 135 -15.77 1.86 -10.99
C VAL A 135 -16.74 1.04 -11.83
N ASN A 136 -18.03 1.35 -11.75
CA ASN A 136 -19.05 0.75 -12.62
C ASN A 136 -18.87 1.29 -14.05
N ALA A 137 -18.65 0.40 -15.02
CA ALA A 137 -18.28 0.76 -16.39
C ALA A 137 -19.42 1.42 -17.19
N GLY A 138 -20.68 1.30 -16.75
CA GLY A 138 -21.82 1.90 -17.43
C GLY A 138 -22.27 3.25 -16.86
N THR A 139 -21.88 3.57 -15.63
CA THR A 139 -22.39 4.74 -14.88
C THR A 139 -21.29 5.65 -14.34
N ASP A 140 -20.03 5.25 -14.45
CA ASP A 140 -18.87 5.89 -13.83
C ASP A 140 -18.95 6.01 -12.29
N ALA A 141 -19.90 5.31 -11.66
CA ALA A 141 -20.06 5.32 -10.22
C ALA A 141 -18.98 4.49 -9.52
N VAL A 142 -18.28 5.11 -8.56
CA VAL A 142 -17.32 4.43 -7.68
C VAL A 142 -18.06 3.57 -6.65
N LYS A 143 -17.63 2.32 -6.51
CA LYS A 143 -18.11 1.37 -5.50
C LYS A 143 -16.95 0.85 -4.67
N VAL A 144 -17.15 0.78 -3.36
CA VAL A 144 -16.21 0.14 -2.42
C VAL A 144 -16.83 -1.15 -1.90
N PHE A 145 -16.24 -2.27 -2.28
CA PHE A 145 -16.61 -3.60 -1.82
C PHE A 145 -15.95 -3.88 -0.46
N THR A 146 -16.77 -4.18 0.55
CA THR A 146 -16.33 -4.50 1.92
C THR A 146 -17.17 -5.66 2.48
N GLY A 147 -16.65 -6.35 3.51
CA GLY A 147 -17.37 -7.44 4.19
C GLY A 147 -17.89 -8.49 3.20
N GLU A 148 -19.14 -8.88 3.31
CA GLU A 148 -19.81 -9.86 2.43
C GLU A 148 -19.72 -9.54 0.93
N GLN A 149 -19.61 -8.27 0.56
CA GLN A 149 -19.50 -7.85 -0.85
C GLN A 149 -18.10 -8.09 -1.43
N LEU A 150 -17.09 -8.31 -0.59
CA LEU A 150 -15.73 -8.56 -1.03
C LEU A 150 -15.66 -9.91 -1.74
N SER A 151 -15.15 -9.96 -2.97
CA SER A 151 -15.01 -11.20 -3.74
C SER A 151 -13.71 -11.19 -4.54
N ILE A 152 -13.26 -12.37 -5.01
CA ILE A 152 -12.15 -12.45 -5.99
C ILE A 152 -12.48 -11.59 -7.22
N ASN A 153 -13.74 -11.58 -7.69
CA ASN A 153 -14.16 -10.72 -8.80
C ASN A 153 -13.96 -9.24 -8.49
N ALA A 154 -14.32 -8.78 -7.29
CA ALA A 154 -14.14 -7.38 -6.89
C ALA A 154 -12.66 -6.98 -6.89
N ILE A 155 -11.78 -7.85 -6.37
CA ILE A 155 -10.32 -7.62 -6.35
C ILE A 155 -9.75 -7.58 -7.78
N VAL A 156 -10.16 -8.52 -8.63
CA VAL A 156 -9.73 -8.58 -10.03
C VAL A 156 -10.25 -7.36 -10.80
N ALA A 157 -11.53 -7.00 -10.62
CA ALA A 157 -12.15 -5.82 -11.23
C ALA A 157 -11.34 -4.57 -10.91
N ALA A 158 -11.01 -4.34 -9.63
CA ALA A 158 -10.21 -3.21 -9.19
C ALA A 158 -8.83 -3.13 -9.86
N ALA A 159 -8.25 -4.26 -10.26
CA ALA A 159 -6.95 -4.33 -10.93
C ALA A 159 -7.01 -4.28 -12.46
N THR A 160 -8.20 -4.38 -13.07
CA THR A 160 -8.37 -4.25 -14.52
C THR A 160 -8.28 -2.80 -14.97
N VAL A 161 -7.72 -2.57 -16.16
CA VAL A 161 -7.56 -1.24 -16.74
C VAL A 161 -8.40 -1.12 -18.01
N PRO A 162 -9.18 -0.04 -18.19
CA PRO A 162 -9.89 0.23 -19.45
C PRO A 162 -9.01 0.03 -20.68
N PHE A 163 -9.57 -0.53 -21.76
CA PHE A 163 -8.91 -0.86 -23.04
C PHE A 163 -7.82 -1.95 -22.98
N LEU A 164 -7.25 -2.25 -21.81
CA LEU A 164 -6.24 -3.31 -21.65
C LEU A 164 -6.85 -4.65 -21.20
N SER A 165 -8.05 -4.63 -20.62
CA SER A 165 -8.76 -5.81 -20.15
C SER A 165 -10.28 -5.59 -20.23
N PRO A 166 -11.07 -6.66 -20.45
CA PRO A 166 -12.52 -6.55 -20.35
C PRO A 166 -12.95 -6.20 -18.91
N PRO A 167 -14.08 -5.51 -18.72
CA PRO A 167 -14.64 -5.30 -17.39
C PRO A 167 -15.07 -6.65 -16.78
N VAL A 168 -15.09 -6.71 -15.45
CA VAL A 168 -15.47 -7.89 -14.68
C VAL A 168 -16.92 -7.73 -14.24
N GLU A 169 -17.73 -8.75 -14.48
CA GLU A 169 -19.12 -8.78 -14.03
C GLU A 169 -19.22 -9.20 -12.55
N ILE A 170 -20.00 -8.43 -11.79
CA ILE A 170 -20.30 -8.65 -10.36
C ILE A 170 -21.76 -8.32 -10.14
N ASP A 171 -22.56 -9.31 -9.73
CA ASP A 171 -23.99 -9.17 -9.44
C ASP A 171 -24.82 -8.53 -10.59
N GLY A 172 -24.44 -8.81 -11.84
CA GLY A 172 -25.10 -8.28 -13.05
C GLY A 172 -24.61 -6.91 -13.51
N ASP A 173 -23.71 -6.28 -12.76
CA ASP A 173 -23.06 -5.01 -13.12
C ASP A 173 -21.62 -5.24 -13.60
N SER A 174 -21.16 -4.42 -14.56
CA SER A 174 -19.79 -4.48 -15.07
C SER A 174 -18.89 -3.46 -14.34
N TYR A 175 -17.74 -3.92 -13.83
CA TYR A 175 -16.79 -3.09 -13.09
C TYR A 175 -15.37 -3.19 -13.65
N TRP A 176 -14.60 -2.12 -13.46
CA TRP A 176 -13.17 -2.08 -13.74
C TRP A 176 -12.40 -1.24 -12.71
N GLY A 177 -11.08 -1.19 -12.79
CA GLY A 177 -10.25 -0.45 -11.88
C GLY A 177 -10.31 1.06 -12.14
N ASP A 178 -10.27 1.83 -11.06
CA ASP A 178 -10.04 3.27 -11.16
C ASP A 178 -8.56 3.50 -11.48
N GLY A 179 -8.28 3.95 -12.72
CA GLY A 179 -6.93 4.24 -13.18
C GLY A 179 -6.28 5.42 -12.48
N GLU A 180 -7.02 6.17 -11.66
CA GLU A 180 -6.56 7.35 -10.93
C GLU A 180 -7.21 7.40 -9.54
N LEU A 181 -6.44 7.63 -8.48
CA LEU A 181 -6.93 7.62 -7.08
C LEU A 181 -7.75 8.86 -6.70
N SER A 182 -8.09 9.69 -7.68
CA SER A 182 -8.73 11.00 -7.48
C SER A 182 -10.15 10.90 -6.92
N GLN A 183 -10.75 9.70 -6.90
CA GLN A 183 -12.13 9.49 -6.42
C GLN A 183 -12.25 8.63 -5.15
N LEU A 184 -11.15 8.40 -4.41
CA LEU A 184 -11.23 7.67 -3.14
C LEU A 184 -12.20 8.37 -2.18
N PRO A 185 -13.29 7.72 -1.74
CA PRO A 185 -14.13 8.28 -0.70
C PRO A 185 -13.31 8.41 0.59
N PRO A 186 -13.54 9.44 1.42
CA PRO A 186 -12.85 9.56 2.69
C PRO A 186 -13.15 8.31 3.52
N ALA A 187 -12.09 7.56 3.88
CA ALA A 187 -12.20 6.40 4.76
C ALA A 187 -12.95 6.81 6.04
N ARG A 188 -14.08 6.16 6.31
CA ARG A 188 -14.92 6.41 7.49
C ARG A 188 -14.34 5.63 8.67
N SER A 189 -13.30 6.17 9.28
CA SER A 189 -12.81 5.70 10.58
C SER A 189 -13.25 6.71 11.66
N PRO A 190 -14.00 6.26 12.69
CA PRO A 190 -14.48 7.13 13.76
C PRO A 190 -13.41 7.47 14.83
N LYS A 191 -12.12 7.18 14.58
CA LYS A 191 -11.02 7.51 15.51
C LYS A 191 -9.83 8.12 14.79
N THR A 192 -9.05 8.89 15.56
CA THR A 192 -7.82 9.64 15.25
C THR A 192 -6.67 8.77 14.72
N SER A 193 -6.90 7.98 13.67
CA SER A 193 -5.89 7.16 13.03
C SER A 193 -5.14 8.00 12.00
N HIS A 194 -3.81 7.91 12.00
CA HIS A 194 -3.01 8.54 10.96
C HIS A 194 -3.37 7.92 9.61
N ARG A 195 -3.45 8.74 8.55
CA ARG A 195 -3.75 8.25 7.21
C ARG A 195 -2.45 8.16 6.40
N LEU A 196 -2.12 6.96 5.95
CA LEU A 196 -0.95 6.71 5.11
C LEU A 196 -1.38 6.31 3.71
N ILE A 197 -1.03 7.12 2.72
CA ILE A 197 -1.21 6.81 1.31
C ILE A 197 0.09 6.21 0.79
N ILE A 198 0.02 5.01 0.22
CA ILE A 198 1.15 4.35 -0.42
C ILE A 198 0.80 4.19 -1.89
N ALA A 199 1.59 4.83 -2.75
CA ALA A 199 1.35 4.85 -4.19
C ALA A 199 2.59 4.47 -4.99
N GLY A 200 2.42 3.72 -6.07
CA GLY A 200 3.50 3.42 -7.02
C GLY A 200 3.99 4.66 -7.81
N ARG A 201 3.16 5.71 -7.88
CA ARG A 201 3.44 6.98 -8.57
C ARG A 201 3.25 8.19 -7.65
N PRO A 202 3.92 9.31 -7.94
CA PRO A 202 3.49 10.62 -7.45
C PRO A 202 2.17 10.98 -8.14
N SER A 203 1.06 10.53 -7.60
CA SER A 203 -0.23 11.12 -7.94
C SER A 203 -0.31 12.48 -7.23
N LEU A 204 -0.82 13.50 -7.93
CA LEU A 204 -1.14 14.80 -7.35
C LEU A 204 -2.33 14.60 -6.38
N PHE A 205 -2.07 14.04 -5.20
CA PHE A 205 -3.04 13.92 -4.14
C PHE A 205 -3.30 15.29 -3.53
N THR A 206 -4.13 16.09 -4.19
CA THR A 206 -4.96 17.04 -3.46
C THR A 206 -6.14 16.26 -2.90
N THR A 207 -5.97 15.61 -1.74
CA THR A 207 -7.14 15.30 -0.93
C THR A 207 -7.80 16.63 -0.58
N LEU A 208 -8.81 17.03 -1.35
CA LEU A 208 -9.70 18.11 -0.96
C LEU A 208 -10.33 17.67 0.35
N CYS A 209 -10.09 18.44 1.40
CA CYS A 209 -10.94 18.36 2.58
C CYS A 209 -12.38 18.55 2.09
N PRO A 210 -13.31 17.63 2.42
CA PRO A 210 -14.72 17.75 2.01
C PRO A 210 -15.35 19.09 2.42
N ASP A 211 -14.78 19.75 3.43
CA ASP A 211 -15.28 21.01 4.01
C ASP A 211 -14.53 22.29 3.56
N ARG A 212 -13.70 22.25 2.50
CA ARG A 212 -13.20 23.49 1.89
C ARG A 212 -14.30 24.17 1.07
N SER A 213 -15.31 24.71 1.75
CA SER A 213 -16.03 25.86 1.19
C SER A 213 -15.04 27.03 1.14
N PHE A 214 -14.93 27.70 0.00
CA PHE A 214 -14.04 28.85 -0.21
C PHE A 214 -14.45 30.10 0.61
N SER A 215 -15.28 29.95 1.66
CA SER A 215 -16.01 31.04 2.30
C SER A 215 -15.77 31.21 3.81
N SER A 216 -14.91 30.43 4.47
CA SER A 216 -14.62 30.70 5.89
C SER A 216 -13.17 30.41 6.28
N THR A 217 -12.56 31.38 6.95
CA THR A 217 -11.12 31.46 7.24
C THR A 217 -10.65 30.59 8.40
N HIS A 218 -11.48 29.72 8.97
CA HIS A 218 -11.06 28.82 10.06
C HIS A 218 -11.80 27.48 10.00
N CYS A 219 -11.07 26.42 9.64
CA CYS A 219 -11.54 25.04 9.77
C CYS A 219 -11.27 24.59 11.21
N THR A 220 -12.32 24.40 12.01
CA THR A 220 -12.25 24.03 13.44
C THR A 220 -12.13 22.52 13.68
N THR A 221 -12.03 21.71 12.64
CA THR A 221 -11.84 20.26 12.73
C THR A 221 -10.39 19.92 12.42
N LYS A 222 -9.62 19.46 13.43
CA LYS A 222 -8.27 18.91 13.22
C LYS A 222 -8.38 17.74 12.21
N CYS A 223 -7.97 17.97 10.98
CA CYS A 223 -7.93 16.93 9.96
C CYS A 223 -6.85 15.92 10.34
N ALA A 224 -7.14 14.62 10.22
CA ALA A 224 -6.13 13.59 10.43
C ALA A 224 -4.93 13.85 9.48
N PRO A 225 -3.69 13.75 9.97
CA PRO A 225 -2.50 13.93 9.14
C PRO A 225 -2.48 12.89 8.02
N VAL A 226 -2.19 13.36 6.81
CA VAL A 226 -2.09 12.54 5.60
C VAL A 226 -0.63 12.48 5.19
N HIS A 227 -0.08 11.27 5.17
CA HIS A 227 1.28 10.99 4.74
C HIS A 227 1.26 10.30 3.38
N THR A 228 2.28 10.50 2.55
CA THR A 228 2.39 9.84 1.24
C THR A 228 3.79 9.28 1.02
N ILE A 229 3.86 7.99 0.70
CA ILE A 229 5.07 7.28 0.26
C ILE A 229 4.89 6.91 -1.21
N PHE A 230 5.85 7.29 -2.06
CA PHE A 230 5.82 6.96 -3.48
C PHE A 230 7.21 6.78 -4.11
N ASP A 231 7.28 6.05 -5.22
CA ASP A 231 8.52 5.93 -6.00
C ASP A 231 8.74 7.19 -6.85
N SER A 232 9.68 8.06 -6.45
CA SER A 232 10.02 9.24 -7.25
C SER A 232 10.98 8.94 -8.41
N GLN A 233 11.48 7.69 -8.52
CA GLN A 233 12.21 7.18 -9.68
C GLN A 233 11.28 6.54 -10.71
N TYR A 234 9.97 6.78 -10.58
CA TYR A 234 8.98 6.44 -11.59
C TYR A 234 9.49 6.88 -12.97
N ARG A 235 9.92 5.92 -13.79
CA ARG A 235 10.30 6.21 -15.17
C ARG A 235 9.01 6.55 -15.92
N GLY A 236 8.83 7.84 -16.23
CA GLY A 236 7.79 8.32 -17.14
C GLY A 236 7.98 7.71 -18.53
N GLY A 237 7.40 6.54 -18.75
CA GLY A 237 7.40 5.84 -20.03
C GLY A 237 6.15 4.98 -20.17
N ALA A 238 5.46 5.11 -21.30
CA ALA A 238 4.16 4.49 -21.60
C ALA A 238 4.16 2.93 -21.64
N ALA A 239 5.30 2.27 -21.46
CA ALA A 239 5.43 0.82 -21.63
C ALA A 239 5.25 -0.01 -20.34
N LEU A 240 4.91 0.62 -19.21
CA LEU A 240 4.93 -0.03 -17.91
C LEU A 240 3.82 -1.07 -17.71
N PHE A 241 2.60 -0.81 -18.21
CA PHE A 241 1.55 -1.84 -18.25
C PHE A 241 1.90 -3.00 -19.20
N ALA A 242 2.93 -2.87 -20.04
CA ALA A 242 3.42 -3.91 -20.93
C ALA A 242 4.71 -4.59 -20.42
N ARG A 243 5.26 -4.17 -19.26
CA ARG A 243 6.46 -4.80 -18.71
C ARG A 243 6.12 -6.20 -18.17
N PRO A 244 6.88 -7.23 -18.56
CA PRO A 244 6.69 -8.57 -18.03
C PRO A 244 7.24 -8.61 -16.60
N TRP A 245 6.37 -8.91 -15.63
CA TRP A 245 6.71 -9.01 -14.20
C TRP A 245 7.38 -10.35 -13.89
N ILE A 246 8.30 -10.78 -14.75
CA ILE A 246 8.90 -12.12 -14.74
C ILE A 246 10.31 -12.14 -14.13
N ASP A 247 10.99 -10.99 -14.12
CA ASP A 247 12.34 -10.90 -13.57
C ASP A 247 12.29 -10.69 -12.05
N TRP A 248 12.58 -11.76 -11.30
CA TRP A 248 12.60 -11.72 -9.84
C TRP A 248 13.63 -10.73 -9.27
N GLY A 249 14.77 -10.53 -9.95
CA GLY A 249 15.80 -9.58 -9.54
C GLY A 249 15.29 -8.13 -9.65
N GLU A 250 14.61 -7.79 -10.74
CA GLU A 250 13.99 -6.46 -10.90
C GLU A 250 12.87 -6.23 -9.89
N LEU A 251 12.01 -7.22 -9.65
CA LEU A 251 10.94 -7.14 -8.65
C LEU A 251 11.48 -6.94 -7.23
N THR A 252 12.53 -7.69 -6.85
CA THR A 252 13.16 -7.53 -5.54
C THR A 252 13.93 -6.22 -5.42
N GLY A 253 14.53 -5.73 -6.50
CA GLY A 253 15.11 -4.38 -6.53
C GLY A 253 14.07 -3.28 -6.34
N LEU A 254 12.88 -3.40 -6.93
CA LEU A 254 11.73 -2.51 -6.68
C LEU A 254 11.27 -2.58 -5.22
N ARG A 255 11.13 -3.79 -4.68
CA ARG A 255 10.78 -4.03 -3.27
C ARG A 255 11.78 -3.38 -2.32
N ASP A 256 13.07 -3.54 -2.56
CA ASP A 256 14.10 -3.02 -1.66
C ASP A 256 14.11 -1.49 -1.63
N ARG A 257 13.83 -0.82 -2.77
CA ARG A 257 13.60 0.63 -2.79
C ARG A 257 12.36 1.02 -1.99
N GLY A 258 11.26 0.28 -2.10
CA GLY A 258 10.06 0.49 -1.29
C GLY A 258 10.34 0.38 0.20
N ARG A 259 11.10 -0.65 0.61
CA ARG A 259 11.54 -0.82 2.00
C ARG A 259 12.38 0.36 2.48
N GLN A 260 13.34 0.82 1.67
CA GLN A 260 14.19 1.96 2.00
C GLN A 260 13.39 3.27 2.14
N CYS A 261 12.38 3.49 1.29
CA CYS A 261 11.51 4.65 1.37
C CYS A 261 10.69 4.66 2.68
N ALA A 262 10.11 3.51 3.02
CA ALA A 262 9.37 3.33 4.26
C ALA A 262 10.26 3.51 5.50
N GLU A 263 11.50 3.01 5.48
CA GLU A 263 12.49 3.27 6.54
C GLU A 263 12.73 4.77 6.71
N GLY A 264 12.99 5.49 5.61
CA GLY A 264 13.20 6.94 5.65
C GLY A 264 11.99 7.69 6.23
N TRP A 265 10.77 7.25 5.90
CA TRP A 265 9.54 7.81 6.45
C TRP A 265 9.38 7.52 7.96
N LEU A 266 9.71 6.31 8.42
CA LEU A 266 9.65 5.92 9.83
C LEU A 266 10.68 6.68 10.70
N VAL A 267 11.91 6.84 10.20
CA VAL A 267 13.01 7.52 10.90
C VAL A 267 12.76 9.02 11.03
N ALA A 268 12.02 9.62 10.10
CA ALA A 268 11.74 11.06 10.09
C ALA A 268 10.76 11.51 11.21
N ASP A 269 10.29 10.61 12.09
CA ASP A 269 9.41 10.87 13.25
C ASP A 269 8.23 11.80 12.94
N LEU A 270 7.59 11.54 11.79
CA LEU A 270 6.60 12.42 11.18
C LEU A 270 5.22 12.32 11.84
N PHE A 271 5.09 11.51 12.89
CA PHE A 271 3.88 11.40 13.69
C PHE A 271 3.72 12.58 14.69
N GLY A 272 4.77 13.40 14.87
CA GLY A 272 4.80 14.50 15.84
C GLY A 272 4.46 15.91 15.31
N ILE A 273 4.12 16.10 14.03
CA ILE A 273 3.96 17.45 13.45
C ILE A 273 2.64 17.56 12.69
N ASP A 274 1.88 18.63 12.97
CA ASP A 274 0.63 19.06 12.31
C ASP A 274 0.78 19.34 10.78
N GLU A 275 1.94 19.05 10.19
CA GLU A 275 2.28 19.35 8.79
C GLU A 275 2.73 18.13 7.99
N ARG A 276 2.25 18.08 6.74
CA ARG A 276 2.29 16.96 5.79
C ARG A 276 3.68 16.74 5.20
N PRO A 277 4.35 15.63 5.49
CA PRO A 277 5.55 15.23 4.80
C PRO A 277 5.21 14.19 3.72
N ALA A 278 5.24 14.62 2.46
CA ALA A 278 5.34 13.70 1.33
C ALA A 278 6.80 13.27 1.19
N VAL A 279 7.09 11.98 1.29
CA VAL A 279 8.45 11.45 1.16
C VAL A 279 8.60 10.80 -0.21
N GLY A 280 9.51 11.36 -1.03
CA GLY A 280 9.87 10.82 -2.34
C GLY A 280 11.31 10.28 -2.36
N CYS A 281 11.53 9.11 -2.95
CA CYS A 281 12.85 8.47 -3.04
C CYS A 281 13.66 8.93 -4.26
N ARG A 282 14.47 9.99 -4.16
CA ARG A 282 15.58 10.22 -5.12
C ARG A 282 16.77 9.36 -4.69
N ALA A 283 17.39 8.63 -5.61
CA ALA A 283 18.67 7.99 -5.32
C ALA A 283 19.66 9.08 -4.87
N GLN A 284 20.09 9.04 -3.62
CA GLN A 284 21.34 9.64 -3.20
C GLN A 284 22.44 8.64 -3.52
N HIS A 285 22.85 8.58 -4.78
CA HIS A 285 24.17 8.08 -5.15
C HIS A 285 24.88 9.17 -5.94
N ILE A 286 26.11 9.41 -5.45
CA ILE A 286 27.13 10.38 -5.85
C ILE A 286 27.37 10.36 -7.37
#